data_AF-A0A7Y7CPL1-F1
#
_entry.id   AF-A0A7Y7CPL1-F1
#
_cell.length_a   1.000
_cell.length_b   1.000
_cell.length_c   1.000
_cell.angle_alpha   90.00
_cell.angle_beta   90.00
_cell.angle_gamma   90.00
#
_symmetry.space_group_name_H-M   'P 1'
#
loop_
_entity.id
_entity.type
_entity.pdbx_description
1 polymer ?
#
loop_
_entity_poly.entity_id
_entity_poly.type
_entity_poly.pdbx_seq_one_letter_code
_entity_poly.pdbx_strand_id
1 'polypeptide(L)'
;MNSVSTLIGQLETAETSHDVWQHFLNFIEERGFKCATYGYSYAPINSEVKTENGKDSHVRVSLASRTWITSMPKEGVEEYKNRRYEKVDPMIHQIENRSMQPLYMARELLDPKDPNFQGFDFILQRAEHYGIFSAVGFPMSHPFGRGHGEVTLHCEHRIDKLKQIMQMHGDEVHLASIYMHTFFQPLERRERAASVGIKGRPLEVLRQLNAGLTNGQIAERLGVSAPTVSFHIKELKDALEVTSTREILPSALKLGILED
;
A
#
# COMPACT_ATOMS: atom_id res chain seq x y z
N MET A 1 -14.19 -1.17 23.48
CA MET A 1 -13.86 -1.23 22.05
C MET A 1 -13.58 0.18 21.60
N ASN A 2 -12.39 0.43 21.02
CA ASN A 2 -12.08 1.72 20.42
C ASN A 2 -13.00 1.94 19.21
N SER A 3 -13.70 3.05 19.12
CA SER A 3 -14.59 3.33 17.98
C SER A 3 -13.79 3.75 16.74
N VAL A 4 -14.41 3.74 15.56
CA VAL A 4 -13.79 4.29 14.34
C VAL A 4 -13.38 5.76 14.56
N SER A 5 -14.15 6.54 15.31
CA SER A 5 -13.81 7.92 15.64
C SER A 5 -12.52 8.04 16.46
N THR A 6 -12.28 7.12 17.39
CA THR A 6 -11.01 7.07 18.13
C THR A 6 -9.84 6.76 17.20
N LEU A 7 -10.01 5.81 16.26
CA LEU A 7 -9.00 5.53 15.25
C LEU A 7 -8.69 6.77 14.41
N ILE A 8 -9.71 7.47 13.90
CA ILE A 8 -9.51 8.68 13.08
C ILE A 8 -8.68 9.72 13.83
N GLY A 9 -8.98 9.98 15.11
CA GLY A 9 -8.19 10.92 15.92
C GLY A 9 -6.73 10.49 16.08
N GLN A 10 -6.44 9.19 16.15
CA GLN A 10 -5.05 8.68 16.16
C GLN A 10 -4.39 8.90 14.79
N LEU A 11 -5.09 8.59 13.69
CA LEU A 11 -4.58 8.76 12.33
C LEU A 11 -4.29 10.22 11.97
N GLU A 12 -5.08 11.17 12.47
CA GLU A 12 -4.85 12.61 12.27
C GLU A 12 -3.56 13.11 12.93
N THR A 13 -3.13 12.44 14.00
CA THR A 13 -1.90 12.79 14.74
C THR A 13 -0.68 11.97 14.32
N ALA A 14 -0.85 11.01 13.41
CA ALA A 14 0.23 10.14 12.95
C ALA A 14 1.30 10.94 12.18
N GLU A 15 2.57 10.75 12.54
CA GLU A 15 3.69 11.45 11.89
C GLU A 15 4.31 10.61 10.77
N THR A 16 4.16 9.29 10.82
CA THR A 16 4.72 8.34 9.86
C THR A 16 3.68 7.38 9.30
N SER A 17 3.96 6.83 8.12
CA SER A 17 3.14 5.79 7.51
C SER A 17 3.04 4.52 8.40
N HIS A 18 4.10 4.28 9.18
CA HIS A 18 4.16 3.21 10.19
C HIS A 18 3.15 3.41 11.31
N ASP A 19 3.03 4.62 11.85
CA ASP A 19 2.07 4.92 12.92
C ASP A 19 0.63 4.65 12.47
N VAL A 20 0.29 5.10 11.25
CA VAL A 20 -1.01 4.83 10.63
C VAL A 20 -1.28 3.32 10.55
N TRP A 21 -0.30 2.56 10.07
CA TRP A 21 -0.41 1.11 9.97
C TRP A 21 -0.59 0.44 11.34
N GLN A 22 0.15 0.86 12.37
CA GLN A 22 0.02 0.30 13.72
C GLN A 22 -1.32 0.60 14.37
N HIS A 23 -1.82 1.84 14.27
CA HIS A 23 -3.15 2.18 14.77
C HIS A 23 -4.24 1.35 14.09
N PHE A 24 -4.10 1.15 12.77
CA PHE A 24 -5.01 0.29 12.02
C PHE A 24 -4.95 -1.18 12.45
N LEU A 25 -3.75 -1.75 12.65
CA LEU A 25 -3.60 -3.14 13.11
C LEU A 25 -4.24 -3.37 14.48
N ASN A 26 -3.98 -2.48 15.44
CA ASN A 26 -4.59 -2.56 16.77
C ASN A 26 -6.13 -2.52 16.68
N PHE A 27 -6.65 -1.67 15.79
CA PHE A 27 -8.09 -1.52 15.59
C PHE A 27 -8.76 -2.80 15.05
N ILE A 28 -8.14 -3.47 14.08
CA ILE A 28 -8.69 -4.70 13.48
C ILE A 28 -8.49 -5.92 14.39
N GLU A 29 -7.43 -5.95 15.19
CA GLU A 29 -7.16 -7.04 16.15
C GLU A 29 -8.27 -7.11 17.21
N GLU A 30 -8.69 -5.97 17.76
CA GLU A 30 -9.84 -5.87 18.69
C GLU A 30 -11.15 -6.40 18.08
N ARG A 31 -11.22 -6.59 16.76
CA ARG A 31 -12.40 -7.04 15.99
C ARG A 31 -12.26 -8.45 15.43
N GLY A 32 -11.21 -9.17 15.82
CA GLY A 32 -11.04 -10.60 15.48
C GLY A 32 -10.27 -10.86 14.18
N PHE A 33 -9.54 -9.88 13.67
CA PHE A 33 -8.60 -10.08 12.56
C PHE A 33 -7.18 -10.31 13.10
N LYS A 34 -6.49 -11.29 12.52
CA LYS A 34 -5.14 -11.69 12.93
C LYS A 34 -4.07 -10.70 12.48
N CYS A 35 -4.17 -10.33 11.21
CA CYS A 35 -3.20 -9.49 10.53
C CYS A 35 -3.85 -8.87 9.30
N ALA A 36 -3.14 -7.96 8.65
CA ALA A 36 -3.58 -7.35 7.41
C ALA A 36 -2.46 -7.26 6.38
N THR A 37 -2.88 -7.11 5.13
CA THR A 37 -2.01 -6.80 4.00
C THR A 37 -2.58 -5.59 3.28
N TYR A 38 -1.77 -4.58 3.07
CA TYR A 38 -2.07 -3.44 2.21
C TYR A 38 -1.22 -3.52 0.94
N GLY A 39 -1.85 -3.70 -0.21
CA GLY A 39 -1.19 -3.68 -1.51
C GLY A 39 -1.64 -2.48 -2.32
N TYR A 40 -0.71 -1.74 -2.91
CA TYR A 40 -1.05 -0.63 -3.81
C TYR A 40 -0.07 -0.51 -4.98
N SER A 41 -0.58 -0.12 -6.15
CA SER A 41 0.18 -0.05 -7.39
C SER A 41 1.19 1.10 -7.38
N TYR A 42 2.39 0.85 -6.84
CA TYR A 42 3.60 1.67 -6.99
C TYR A 42 4.75 0.81 -7.46
N ALA A 43 5.61 1.34 -8.33
CA ALA A 43 6.86 0.67 -8.63
C ALA A 43 7.71 0.50 -7.36
N PRO A 44 8.50 -0.58 -7.28
CA PRO A 44 9.47 -0.77 -6.22
C PRO A 44 10.44 0.41 -6.16
N ILE A 45 10.77 0.87 -4.96
CA ILE A 45 12.01 1.65 -4.76
C ILE A 45 13.09 0.61 -4.47
N ASN A 46 14.24 0.70 -5.15
CA ASN A 46 15.38 -0.20 -5.00
C ASN A 46 16.09 -0.07 -3.62
N SER A 47 15.41 0.41 -2.59
CA SER A 47 15.94 0.47 -1.22
C SER A 47 15.51 -0.76 -0.43
N GLU A 48 16.48 -1.47 0.17
CA GLU A 48 16.18 -2.50 1.15
C GLU A 48 15.38 -1.93 2.32
N VAL A 49 14.36 -2.66 2.75
CA VAL A 49 13.58 -2.32 3.93
C VAL A 49 14.43 -2.60 5.15
N LYS A 50 14.93 -1.56 5.79
CA LYS A 50 15.57 -1.68 7.11
C LYS A 50 14.48 -1.96 8.13
N THR A 51 14.67 -3.01 8.92
CA THR A 51 13.86 -3.24 10.13
C THR A 51 14.13 -2.10 11.11
N GLU A 52 13.23 -1.13 11.22
CA GLU A 52 13.27 -0.20 12.33
C GLU A 52 12.79 -0.92 13.60
N ASN A 53 13.62 -0.85 14.64
CA ASN A 53 13.30 -1.17 16.04
C ASN A 53 13.15 -2.65 16.46
N GLY A 54 13.55 -3.64 15.65
CA GLY A 54 13.67 -5.04 16.12
C GLY A 54 12.39 -5.62 16.75
N LYS A 55 11.23 -5.07 16.39
CA LYS A 55 9.90 -5.59 16.75
C LYS A 55 9.22 -6.05 15.45
N ASP A 56 8.94 -7.33 15.37
CA ASP A 56 8.50 -8.10 14.19
C ASP A 56 7.08 -7.77 13.67
N SER A 57 6.68 -6.50 13.54
CA SER A 57 5.31 -6.15 13.12
C SER A 57 5.17 -5.56 11.70
N HIS A 58 6.28 -5.38 10.97
CA HIS A 58 6.27 -4.74 9.65
C HIS A 58 7.14 -5.45 8.65
N VAL A 59 6.52 -6.02 7.61
CA VAL A 59 7.24 -6.41 6.40
C VAL A 59 6.72 -5.57 5.24
N ARG A 60 7.50 -4.57 4.82
CA ARG A 60 7.29 -3.90 3.53
C ARG A 60 7.97 -4.76 2.46
N VAL A 61 7.23 -5.16 1.44
CA VAL A 61 7.76 -5.98 0.34
C VAL A 61 7.34 -5.38 -0.98
N SER A 62 8.28 -5.32 -1.92
CA SER A 62 7.94 -5.06 -3.31
C SER A 62 7.67 -6.39 -4.02
N LEU A 63 6.42 -6.63 -4.40
CA LEU A 63 5.98 -7.84 -5.11
C LEU A 63 5.20 -7.45 -6.35
N ALA A 64 5.44 -8.12 -7.48
CA ALA A 64 4.67 -7.94 -8.71
C ALA A 64 4.56 -6.48 -9.20
N SER A 65 5.63 -5.68 -9.07
CA SER A 65 5.63 -4.24 -9.39
C SER A 65 4.66 -3.40 -8.55
N ARG A 66 4.27 -3.90 -7.36
CA ARG A 66 3.45 -3.23 -6.35
C ARG A 66 4.23 -3.15 -5.04
N THR A 67 3.91 -2.16 -4.22
CA THR A 67 4.37 -2.17 -2.83
C THR A 67 3.30 -2.77 -1.96
N TRP A 68 3.73 -3.71 -1.13
CA TRP A 68 2.94 -4.40 -0.14
C TRP A 68 3.46 -4.05 1.25
N ILE A 69 2.54 -3.87 2.18
CA ILE A 69 2.84 -3.76 3.60
C ILE A 69 1.98 -4.78 4.28
N THR A 70 2.58 -5.64 5.09
CA THR A 70 1.86 -6.72 5.72
C THR A 70 2.38 -6.99 7.13
N SER A 71 1.46 -7.44 7.98
CA SER A 71 1.75 -8.04 9.30
C SER A 71 1.61 -9.55 9.29
N MET A 72 1.58 -10.19 8.11
CA MET A 72 1.71 -11.64 7.99
C MET A 72 3.07 -12.13 8.53
N PRO A 73 3.16 -13.38 9.02
CA PRO A 73 4.42 -13.96 9.47
C PRO A 73 5.51 -13.85 8.39
N LYS A 74 6.71 -13.43 8.80
CA LYS A 74 7.84 -13.14 7.90
C LYS A 74 8.20 -14.34 7.03
N GLU A 75 8.18 -15.54 7.59
CA GLU A 75 8.46 -16.78 6.88
C GLU A 75 7.47 -17.02 5.74
N GLY A 76 6.19 -16.71 5.96
CA GLY A 76 5.16 -16.82 4.93
C GLY A 76 5.33 -15.78 3.82
N VAL A 77 5.75 -14.56 4.18
CA VAL A 77 6.05 -13.50 3.21
C VAL A 77 7.28 -13.83 2.35
N GLU A 78 8.35 -14.36 2.97
CA GLU A 78 9.55 -14.80 2.28
C GLU A 78 9.26 -15.98 1.33
N GLU A 79 8.47 -16.95 1.80
CA GLU A 79 8.03 -18.05 0.94
C GLU A 79 7.22 -17.53 -0.24
N TYR A 80 6.24 -16.66 -0.01
CA TYR A 80 5.40 -16.07 -1.05
C TYR A 80 6.24 -15.42 -2.14
N LYS A 81 7.22 -14.60 -1.75
CA LYS A 81 8.17 -13.94 -2.65
C LYS A 81 9.02 -14.94 -3.43
N ASN A 82 9.63 -15.90 -2.73
CA ASN A 82 10.57 -16.85 -3.32
C ASN A 82 9.89 -17.80 -4.31
N ARG A 83 8.63 -18.17 -4.02
CA ARG A 83 7.82 -19.06 -4.86
C ARG A 83 7.03 -18.33 -5.93
N ARG A 84 7.05 -16.99 -5.93
CA ARG A 84 6.34 -16.12 -6.89
C ARG A 84 4.84 -16.38 -6.90
N TYR A 85 4.25 -16.48 -5.70
CA TYR A 85 2.84 -16.79 -5.53
C TYR A 85 1.90 -15.72 -6.09
N GLU A 86 2.39 -14.52 -6.43
CA GLU A 86 1.59 -13.50 -7.13
C GLU A 86 0.96 -14.01 -8.43
N LYS A 87 1.53 -15.03 -9.06
CA LYS A 87 1.07 -15.59 -10.33
C LYS A 87 -0.15 -16.50 -10.18
N VAL A 88 -0.41 -16.98 -8.97
CA VAL A 88 -1.47 -17.95 -8.66
C VAL A 88 -2.33 -17.49 -7.49
N ASP A 89 -2.17 -16.24 -7.05
CA ASP A 89 -2.93 -15.65 -5.95
C ASP A 89 -4.29 -15.15 -6.46
N PRO A 90 -5.40 -15.70 -5.94
CA PRO A 90 -6.74 -15.28 -6.34
C PRO A 90 -7.03 -13.81 -6.02
N MET A 91 -6.43 -13.24 -4.97
CA MET A 91 -6.62 -11.82 -4.64
C MET A 91 -5.98 -10.92 -5.69
N ILE A 92 -4.79 -11.30 -6.18
CA ILE A 92 -4.12 -10.55 -7.25
C ILE A 92 -4.91 -10.61 -8.54
N HIS A 93 -5.45 -11.77 -8.88
CA HIS A 93 -6.34 -11.91 -10.03
C HIS A 93 -7.58 -11.01 -9.92
N GLN A 94 -8.17 -10.87 -8.72
CA GLN A 94 -9.28 -9.95 -8.50
C GLN A 94 -8.89 -8.48 -8.62
N ILE A 95 -7.79 -8.06 -8.00
CA ILE A 95 -7.29 -6.68 -8.08
C ILE A 95 -7.10 -6.29 -9.56
N GLU A 96 -6.56 -7.18 -10.38
CA GLU A 96 -6.34 -6.96 -11.81
C GLU A 96 -7.64 -6.80 -12.60
N ASN A 97 -8.71 -7.47 -12.18
CA ASN A 97 -10.05 -7.31 -12.73
C ASN A 97 -10.76 -6.01 -12.27
N ARG A 98 -10.13 -5.20 -11.41
CA ARG A 98 -10.64 -3.90 -10.91
C ARG A 98 -12.05 -3.96 -10.34
N SER A 99 -12.40 -5.08 -9.71
CA SER A 99 -13.67 -5.21 -8.98
C SER A 99 -13.66 -4.28 -7.76
N MET A 100 -14.73 -3.51 -7.59
CA MET A 100 -14.95 -2.67 -6.39
C MET A 100 -15.73 -3.39 -5.28
N GLN A 101 -16.05 -4.68 -5.47
CA GLN A 101 -16.74 -5.48 -4.46
C GLN A 101 -15.74 -6.06 -3.46
N PRO A 102 -16.06 -6.07 -2.15
CA PRO A 102 -15.28 -6.83 -1.18
C PRO A 102 -15.17 -8.30 -1.57
N LEU A 103 -13.98 -8.87 -1.44
CA LEU A 103 -13.72 -10.27 -1.75
C LEU A 103 -13.57 -11.09 -0.48
N TYR A 104 -14.40 -12.10 -0.31
CA TYR A 104 -14.16 -13.14 0.69
C TYR A 104 -13.28 -14.24 0.10
N MET A 105 -12.21 -14.58 0.82
CA MET A 105 -11.28 -15.64 0.45
C MET A 105 -11.28 -16.73 1.52
N ALA A 106 -11.57 -17.96 1.11
CA ALA A 106 -11.41 -19.17 1.91
C ALA A 106 -11.46 -20.38 0.97
N ARG A 107 -10.87 -21.51 1.38
CA ARG A 107 -10.85 -22.72 0.53
C ARG A 107 -12.25 -23.21 0.19
N GLU A 108 -13.20 -23.07 1.13
CA GLU A 108 -14.60 -23.46 0.97
C GLU A 108 -15.37 -22.61 -0.03
N LEU A 109 -14.82 -21.46 -0.44
CA LEU A 109 -15.43 -20.58 -1.43
C LEU A 109 -14.92 -20.81 -2.85
N LEU A 110 -13.89 -21.63 -3.04
CA LEU A 110 -13.33 -21.90 -4.35
C LEU A 110 -14.33 -22.71 -5.20
N ASP A 111 -14.51 -22.31 -6.47
CA ASP A 111 -15.25 -23.11 -7.45
C ASP A 111 -14.33 -24.22 -7.98
N PRO A 112 -14.63 -25.51 -7.76
CA PRO A 112 -13.84 -26.63 -8.28
C PRO A 112 -13.76 -26.67 -9.81
N LYS A 113 -14.60 -25.91 -10.52
CA LYS A 113 -14.59 -25.80 -11.98
C LYS A 113 -13.73 -24.64 -12.49
N ASP A 114 -13.23 -23.77 -11.61
CA ASP A 114 -12.34 -22.68 -12.01
C ASP A 114 -11.03 -23.28 -12.58
N PRO A 115 -10.57 -22.86 -13.77
CA PRO A 115 -9.32 -23.36 -14.35
C PRO A 115 -8.09 -23.11 -13.46
N ASN A 116 -8.15 -22.14 -12.54
CA ASN A 116 -7.09 -21.82 -11.59
C ASN A 116 -7.25 -22.52 -10.23
N PHE A 117 -8.28 -23.37 -10.05
CA PHE A 117 -8.63 -24.00 -8.77
C PHE A 117 -7.43 -24.62 -8.06
N GLN A 118 -6.59 -25.39 -8.76
CA GLN A 118 -5.43 -26.04 -8.14
C GLN A 118 -4.43 -25.04 -7.56
N GLY A 119 -4.20 -23.91 -8.25
CA GLY A 119 -3.33 -22.84 -7.76
C GLY A 119 -3.94 -22.13 -6.57
N PHE A 120 -5.24 -21.81 -6.65
CA PHE A 120 -5.98 -21.15 -5.57
C PHE A 120 -6.08 -22.01 -4.30
N ASP A 121 -6.40 -23.30 -4.45
CA ASP A 121 -6.47 -24.23 -3.32
C ASP A 121 -5.10 -24.40 -2.66
N PHE A 122 -4.04 -24.53 -3.46
CA PHE A 122 -2.68 -24.66 -2.97
C PHE A 122 -2.24 -23.42 -2.18
N ILE A 123 -2.43 -22.20 -2.70
CA ILE A 123 -2.00 -20.98 -2.00
C ILE A 123 -2.78 -20.76 -0.70
N LEU A 124 -4.09 -21.03 -0.70
CA LEU A 124 -4.90 -20.95 0.51
C LEU A 124 -4.52 -22.02 1.53
N GLN A 125 -4.18 -23.24 1.10
CA GLN A 125 -3.63 -24.27 1.98
C GLN A 125 -2.29 -23.84 2.60
N ARG A 126 -1.43 -23.14 1.85
CA ARG A 126 -0.20 -22.55 2.40
C ARG A 126 -0.51 -21.44 3.40
N ALA A 127 -1.50 -20.58 3.16
CA ALA A 127 -1.95 -19.57 4.12
C ALA A 127 -2.45 -20.21 5.44
N GLU A 128 -3.18 -21.33 5.36
CA GLU A 128 -3.64 -22.09 6.55
C GLU A 128 -2.47 -22.58 7.41
N HIS A 129 -1.31 -22.92 6.82
CA HIS A 129 -0.10 -23.29 7.56
C HIS A 129 0.40 -22.16 8.47
N TYR A 130 0.16 -20.90 8.10
CA TYR A 130 0.47 -19.72 8.90
C TYR A 130 -0.71 -19.27 9.77
N GLY A 131 -1.74 -20.12 9.89
CA GLY A 131 -2.95 -19.85 10.66
C GLY A 131 -3.84 -18.79 10.04
N ILE A 132 -3.83 -18.63 8.71
CA ILE A 132 -4.75 -17.76 7.97
C ILE A 132 -5.72 -18.65 7.23
N PHE A 133 -6.95 -18.73 7.72
CA PHE A 133 -7.96 -19.66 7.23
C PHE A 133 -9.01 -18.99 6.34
N SER A 134 -9.24 -17.70 6.55
CA SER A 134 -10.08 -16.90 5.68
C SER A 134 -9.62 -15.44 5.68
N ALA A 135 -10.02 -14.69 4.67
CA ALA A 135 -9.73 -13.28 4.56
C ALA A 135 -10.88 -12.51 3.89
N VAL A 136 -10.91 -11.21 4.11
CA VAL A 136 -11.74 -10.28 3.34
C VAL A 136 -10.87 -9.16 2.79
N GLY A 137 -10.98 -8.93 1.49
CA GLY A 137 -10.27 -7.90 0.76
C GLY A 137 -11.18 -6.72 0.42
N PHE A 138 -10.74 -5.50 0.71
CA PHE A 138 -11.42 -4.26 0.36
C PHE A 138 -10.65 -3.54 -0.73
N PRO A 139 -11.18 -3.50 -1.98
CA PRO A 139 -10.50 -2.83 -3.07
C PRO A 139 -10.40 -1.33 -2.82
N MET A 140 -9.21 -0.77 -3.02
CA MET A 140 -8.91 0.64 -2.90
C MET A 140 -8.66 1.20 -4.29
N SER A 141 -9.41 2.22 -4.66
CA SER A 141 -9.21 2.94 -5.92
C SER A 141 -8.89 4.39 -5.65
N HIS A 142 -7.97 4.94 -6.43
CA HIS A 142 -7.78 6.38 -6.48
C HIS A 142 -9.07 7.04 -7.00
N PRO A 143 -9.49 8.21 -6.48
CA PRO A 143 -10.70 8.92 -6.93
C PRO A 143 -10.75 9.17 -8.44
N PHE A 144 -9.60 9.27 -9.10
CA PHE A 144 -9.47 9.48 -10.55
C PHE A 144 -9.16 8.19 -11.34
N GLY A 145 -9.24 7.01 -10.71
CA GLY A 145 -9.13 5.70 -11.37
C GLY A 145 -7.72 5.29 -11.84
N ARG A 146 -6.68 6.02 -11.43
CA ARG A 146 -5.29 5.83 -11.91
C ARG A 146 -4.42 4.94 -11.02
N GLY A 147 -4.71 4.90 -9.72
CA GLY A 147 -4.13 3.92 -8.77
C GLY A 147 -5.18 2.93 -8.29
N HIS A 148 -4.77 1.69 -8.06
CA HIS A 148 -5.63 0.65 -7.49
C HIS A 148 -4.82 -0.24 -6.54
N GLY A 149 -5.51 -0.82 -5.59
CA GLY A 149 -4.93 -1.69 -4.58
C GLY A 149 -5.99 -2.31 -3.72
N GLU A 150 -5.61 -2.78 -2.55
CA GLU A 150 -6.48 -3.51 -1.65
C GLU A 150 -5.97 -3.44 -0.22
N VAL A 151 -6.91 -3.42 0.72
CA VAL A 151 -6.66 -3.75 2.13
C VAL A 151 -7.29 -5.10 2.40
N THR A 152 -6.47 -6.10 2.69
CA THR A 152 -6.90 -7.45 3.03
C THR A 152 -6.77 -7.67 4.52
N LEU A 153 -7.85 -8.09 5.15
CA LEU A 153 -7.87 -8.51 6.55
C LEU A 153 -7.91 -10.02 6.63
N HIS A 154 -6.96 -10.60 7.36
CA HIS A 154 -6.78 -12.05 7.50
C HIS A 154 -7.32 -12.53 8.83
N CYS A 155 -7.92 -13.71 8.86
CA CYS A 155 -8.56 -14.29 10.05
C CYS A 155 -8.02 -15.70 10.34
N GLU A 156 -7.88 -16.01 11.63
CA GLU A 156 -7.54 -17.35 12.11
C GLU A 156 -8.71 -18.33 12.07
N HIS A 157 -9.89 -17.86 11.68
CA HIS A 157 -11.09 -18.66 11.66
C HIS A 157 -11.54 -18.96 10.23
N ARG A 158 -12.33 -20.03 10.11
CA ARG A 158 -12.97 -20.44 8.86
C ARG A 158 -14.07 -19.44 8.45
N ILE A 159 -14.50 -19.53 7.20
CA ILE A 159 -15.36 -18.53 6.56
C ILE A 159 -16.65 -18.20 7.32
N ASP A 160 -17.28 -19.18 7.98
CA ASP A 160 -18.53 -18.94 8.72
C ASP A 160 -18.32 -17.97 9.89
N LYS A 161 -17.18 -18.09 10.58
CA LYS A 161 -16.85 -17.19 11.68
C LYS A 161 -16.45 -15.81 11.17
N LEU A 162 -15.72 -15.73 10.05
CA LEU A 162 -15.43 -14.45 9.39
C LEU A 162 -16.72 -13.73 8.99
N LYS A 163 -17.71 -14.44 8.43
CA LYS A 163 -19.02 -13.86 8.11
C LYS A 163 -19.73 -13.31 9.35
N GLN A 164 -19.65 -13.99 10.50
CA GLN A 164 -20.18 -13.47 11.76
C GLN A 164 -19.44 -12.21 12.22
N ILE A 165 -18.11 -12.19 12.13
CA ILE A 165 -17.30 -11.00 12.44
C ILE A 165 -17.71 -9.83 11.54
N MET A 166 -17.86 -10.08 10.24
CA MET A 166 -18.30 -9.07 9.28
C MET A 166 -19.74 -8.59 9.50
N GLN A 167 -20.64 -9.43 10.00
CA GLN A 167 -21.98 -9.00 10.41
C GLN A 167 -21.94 -8.05 11.62
N MET A 168 -20.99 -8.24 12.54
CA MET A 168 -20.87 -7.41 13.76
C MET A 168 -20.04 -6.14 13.55
N HIS A 169 -18.99 -6.21 12.73
CA HIS A 169 -17.96 -5.17 12.64
C HIS A 169 -17.66 -4.71 11.21
N GLY A 170 -18.37 -5.25 10.21
CA GLY A 170 -18.03 -5.07 8.79
C GLY A 170 -17.96 -3.60 8.36
N ASP A 171 -18.93 -2.79 8.75
CA ASP A 171 -18.96 -1.36 8.44
C ASP A 171 -17.77 -0.63 9.06
N GLU A 172 -17.43 -0.97 10.31
CA GLU A 172 -16.32 -0.35 11.03
C GLU A 172 -14.96 -0.67 10.41
N VAL A 173 -14.71 -1.95 10.07
CA VAL A 173 -13.42 -2.37 9.49
C VAL A 173 -13.28 -1.93 8.05
N HIS A 174 -14.38 -1.82 7.30
CA HIS A 174 -14.35 -1.26 5.96
C HIS A 174 -14.02 0.25 6.01
N LEU A 175 -14.72 1.02 6.86
CA LEU A 175 -14.41 2.45 7.05
C LEU A 175 -12.97 2.65 7.54
N ALA A 176 -12.53 1.86 8.52
CA ALA A 176 -11.14 1.89 8.98
C ALA A 176 -10.13 1.60 7.87
N SER A 177 -10.42 0.67 6.96
CA SER A 177 -9.56 0.37 5.81
C SER A 177 -9.45 1.56 4.85
N ILE A 178 -10.56 2.29 4.62
CA ILE A 178 -10.57 3.51 3.80
C ILE A 178 -9.75 4.61 4.49
N TYR A 179 -10.00 4.88 5.77
CA TYR A 179 -9.26 5.92 6.51
C TYR A 179 -7.77 5.60 6.58
N MET A 180 -7.41 4.34 6.88
CA MET A 180 -6.02 3.89 6.84
C MET A 180 -5.41 4.23 5.48
N HIS A 181 -6.04 3.83 4.37
CA HIS A 181 -5.55 4.17 3.02
C HIS A 181 -5.36 5.69 2.84
N THR A 182 -6.35 6.49 3.21
CA THR A 182 -6.33 7.95 3.04
C THR A 182 -5.20 8.63 3.83
N PHE A 183 -4.97 8.24 5.08
CA PHE A 183 -3.93 8.82 5.93
C PHE A 183 -2.54 8.24 5.66
N PHE A 184 -2.46 6.96 5.27
CA PHE A 184 -1.22 6.26 4.98
C PHE A 184 -0.52 6.87 3.76
N GLN A 185 -1.30 7.16 2.72
CA GLN A 185 -0.80 7.49 1.40
C GLN A 185 0.06 8.77 1.31
N PRO A 186 -0.36 9.91 1.86
CA PRO A 186 0.47 11.13 1.87
C PRO A 186 1.80 10.95 2.63
N LEU A 187 1.77 10.22 3.75
CA LEU A 187 2.96 9.95 4.56
C LEU A 187 3.93 9.02 3.82
N GLU A 188 3.40 7.96 3.21
CA GLU A 188 4.17 7.04 2.36
C GLU A 188 4.85 7.78 1.21
N ARG A 189 4.14 8.62 0.46
CA ARG A 189 4.74 9.41 -0.64
C ARG A 189 5.90 10.27 -0.17
N ARG A 190 5.76 10.91 1.00
CA ARG A 190 6.81 11.75 1.59
C ARG A 190 8.04 10.93 2.00
N GLU A 191 7.82 9.77 2.62
CA GLU A 191 8.90 8.85 3.02
C GLU A 191 9.63 8.27 1.80
N ARG A 192 8.89 7.93 0.74
CA ARG A 192 9.44 7.50 -0.56
C ARG A 192 10.29 8.58 -1.22
N ALA A 193 9.82 9.83 -1.20
CA ALA A 193 10.60 10.94 -1.71
C ALA A 193 11.92 11.07 -0.95
N ALA A 194 11.85 11.00 0.39
CA ALA A 194 13.02 11.09 1.25
C ALA A 194 14.01 9.93 1.04
N SER A 195 13.53 8.70 0.78
CA SER A 195 14.39 7.53 0.56
C SER A 195 15.25 7.61 -0.70
N VAL A 196 14.81 8.38 -1.71
CA VAL A 196 15.60 8.68 -2.92
C VAL A 196 16.29 10.05 -2.84
N GLY A 197 16.31 10.69 -1.67
CA GLY A 197 16.99 11.98 -1.46
C GLY A 197 16.20 13.22 -1.88
N ILE A 198 14.93 13.07 -2.31
CA ILE A 198 14.06 14.19 -2.69
C ILE A 198 13.38 14.76 -1.44
N LYS A 199 13.94 15.85 -0.90
CA LYS A 199 13.45 16.54 0.29
C LYS A 199 13.60 18.05 0.17
N GLY A 200 12.87 18.84 0.95
CA GLY A 200 12.96 20.30 0.95
C GLY A 200 12.68 20.91 -0.42
N ARG A 201 13.58 21.76 -0.93
CA ARG A 201 13.39 22.51 -2.18
C ARG A 201 13.21 21.64 -3.43
N PRO A 202 14.01 20.58 -3.68
CA PRO A 202 13.72 19.63 -4.75
C PRO A 202 12.29 19.10 -4.76
N LEU A 203 11.73 18.74 -3.59
CA LEU A 203 10.36 18.24 -3.50
C LEU A 203 9.32 19.32 -3.83
N GLU A 204 9.55 20.56 -3.38
CA GLU A 204 8.68 21.69 -3.73
C GLU A 204 8.70 21.95 -5.24
N VAL A 205 9.88 21.93 -5.87
CA VAL A 205 10.03 22.08 -7.32
C VAL A 205 9.31 20.95 -8.06
N LEU A 206 9.46 19.70 -7.61
CA LEU A 206 8.79 18.54 -8.21
C LEU A 206 7.25 18.68 -8.18
N ARG A 207 6.69 19.16 -7.07
CA ARG A 207 5.24 19.41 -6.94
C ARG A 207 4.75 20.51 -7.89
N GLN A 208 5.51 21.59 -8.05
CA GLN A 208 5.15 22.66 -8.99
C GLN A 208 5.29 22.21 -10.45
N LEU A 209 6.27 21.37 -10.77
CA LEU A 209 6.37 20.73 -12.08
C LEU A 209 5.15 19.86 -12.36
N ASN A 210 4.69 19.07 -11.37
CA ASN A 210 3.47 18.26 -11.51
C ASN A 210 2.23 19.10 -11.77
N ALA A 211 2.17 20.30 -11.18
CA ALA A 211 1.12 21.28 -11.42
C ALA A 211 1.26 22.03 -12.77
N GLY A 212 2.23 21.68 -13.60
CA GLY A 212 2.39 22.21 -14.97
C GLY A 212 3.09 23.57 -15.05
N LEU A 213 3.75 24.04 -14.00
CA LEU A 213 4.43 25.34 -14.00
C LEU A 213 5.79 25.28 -14.72
N THR A 214 6.13 26.37 -15.41
CA THR A 214 7.45 26.57 -16.04
C THR A 214 8.50 26.99 -15.01
N ASN A 215 9.79 26.82 -15.30
CA ASN A 215 10.87 27.20 -14.38
C ASN A 215 10.79 28.66 -13.90
N GLY A 216 10.35 29.59 -14.76
CA GLY A 216 10.17 30.99 -14.39
C GLY A 216 9.03 31.19 -13.38
N GLN A 217 7.89 30.53 -13.59
CA GLN A 217 6.76 30.58 -12.66
C GLN A 217 7.07 29.89 -11.33
N ILE A 218 7.82 28.78 -11.37
CA ILE A 218 8.31 28.10 -10.16
C ILE A 218 9.24 29.02 -9.38
N ALA A 219 10.17 29.70 -10.08
CA ALA A 219 11.11 30.64 -9.48
C ALA A 219 10.38 31.79 -8.77
N GLU A 220 9.42 32.41 -9.45
CA GLU A 220 8.56 33.45 -8.89
C GLU A 220 7.80 32.95 -7.64
N ARG A 221 7.15 31.78 -7.73
CA ARG A 221 6.33 31.24 -6.64
C ARG A 221 7.15 30.83 -5.41
N LEU A 222 8.37 30.34 -5.62
CA LEU A 222 9.26 29.92 -4.53
C LEU A 222 10.18 31.04 -4.03
N GLY A 223 10.14 32.24 -4.64
CA GLY A 223 11.00 33.36 -4.27
C GLY A 223 12.49 33.12 -4.55
N VAL A 224 12.81 32.39 -5.63
CA VAL A 224 14.18 32.05 -6.03
C VAL A 224 14.43 32.43 -7.50
N SER A 225 15.66 32.25 -7.99
CA SER A 225 15.98 32.51 -9.40
C SER A 225 15.66 31.31 -10.30
N ALA A 226 15.38 31.53 -11.58
CA ALA A 226 15.20 30.45 -12.55
C ALA A 226 16.42 29.50 -12.66
N PRO A 227 17.69 30.00 -12.59
CA PRO A 227 18.85 29.14 -12.43
C PRO A 227 18.81 28.24 -11.18
N THR A 228 18.32 28.75 -10.05
CA THR A 228 18.13 27.94 -8.82
C THR A 228 17.12 26.81 -9.03
N VAL A 229 16.02 27.07 -9.75
CA VAL A 229 15.06 26.03 -10.13
C VAL A 229 15.72 24.97 -11.03
N SER A 230 16.49 25.41 -12.03
CA SER A 230 17.23 24.49 -12.91
C SER A 230 18.25 23.63 -12.15
N PHE A 231 18.86 24.17 -11.10
CA PHE A 231 19.72 23.41 -10.18
C PHE A 231 18.93 22.30 -9.46
N HIS A 232 17.78 22.63 -8.86
CA HIS A 232 16.93 21.62 -8.21
C HIS A 232 16.36 20.59 -9.20
N ILE A 233 16.10 20.98 -10.45
CA ILE A 233 15.75 20.02 -11.52
C ILE A 233 16.89 19.04 -11.79
N LYS A 234 18.15 19.48 -11.73
CA LYS A 234 19.29 18.58 -11.82
C LYS A 234 19.33 17.60 -10.64
N GLU A 235 19.13 18.09 -9.41
CA GLU A 235 19.05 17.22 -8.23
C GLU A 235 17.93 16.18 -8.35
N LEU A 236 16.77 16.55 -8.91
CA LEU A 236 15.67 15.62 -9.19
C LEU A 236 16.05 14.56 -10.21
N LYS A 237 16.78 14.92 -11.28
CA LYS A 237 17.27 13.94 -12.27
C LYS A 237 18.25 12.96 -11.65
N ASP A 238 19.19 13.47 -10.86
CA ASP A 238 20.20 12.67 -10.19
C ASP A 238 19.54 11.70 -9.19
N ALA A 239 18.57 12.18 -8.39
CA ALA A 239 17.83 11.38 -7.42
C ALA A 239 16.92 10.31 -8.06
N LEU A 240 16.33 10.60 -9.22
CA LEU A 240 15.46 9.67 -9.95
C LEU A 240 16.23 8.80 -10.95
N GLU A 241 17.55 8.97 -11.06
CA GLU A 241 18.42 8.28 -12.02
C GLU A 241 17.95 8.43 -13.48
N VAL A 242 17.48 9.62 -13.86
CA VAL A 242 16.99 9.93 -15.21
C VAL A 242 17.89 10.92 -15.93
N THR A 243 17.87 10.90 -17.26
CA THR A 243 18.75 11.77 -18.07
C THR A 243 18.04 13.02 -18.56
N SER A 244 16.72 12.94 -18.72
CA SER A 244 15.88 13.99 -19.30
C SER A 244 14.90 14.57 -18.29
N THR A 245 14.68 15.90 -18.34
CA THR A 245 13.64 16.57 -17.53
C THR A 245 12.24 16.01 -17.80
N ARG A 246 11.99 15.51 -19.02
CA ARG A 246 10.70 14.89 -19.39
C ARG A 246 10.45 13.56 -18.68
N GLU A 247 11.49 12.91 -18.19
CA GLU A 247 11.41 11.63 -17.47
C GLU A 247 11.13 11.83 -15.97
N ILE A 248 11.33 13.04 -15.43
CA ILE A 248 11.16 13.33 -13.99
C ILE A 248 9.74 12.99 -13.51
N LEU A 249 8.71 13.54 -14.17
CA LEU A 249 7.32 13.32 -13.74
C LEU A 249 6.90 11.85 -13.91
N PRO A 250 7.10 11.19 -15.08
CA PRO A 250 6.80 9.77 -15.22
C PRO A 250 7.52 8.89 -14.18
N SER A 251 8.80 9.15 -13.88
CA SER A 251 9.55 8.38 -12.89
C SER A 251 9.04 8.63 -11.47
N ALA A 252 8.75 9.88 -11.10
CA ALA A 252 8.22 10.22 -9.78
C ALA A 252 6.80 9.66 -9.55
N LEU A 253 5.94 9.66 -10.57
CA LEU A 253 4.61 9.01 -10.51
C LEU A 253 4.76 7.49 -10.38
N LYS A 254 5.61 6.87 -11.21
CA LYS A 254 5.89 5.44 -11.17
C LYS A 254 6.38 4.99 -9.79
N LEU A 255 7.26 5.76 -9.13
CA LEU A 255 7.76 5.45 -7.79
C LEU A 255 6.75 5.72 -6.66
N GLY A 256 5.61 6.36 -6.97
CA GLY A 256 4.65 6.78 -5.96
C GLY A 256 5.17 7.90 -5.08
N ILE A 257 5.93 8.85 -5.64
CA ILE A 257 6.39 10.07 -4.95
C ILE A 257 5.39 11.21 -5.18
N LEU A 258 4.81 11.24 -6.39
CA LEU A 258 3.74 12.14 -6.77
C LEU A 258 2.41 11.41 -6.82
N GLU A 259 1.34 12.18 -6.68
CA GLU A 259 -0.02 11.76 -7.00
C GLU A 259 -0.26 11.98 -8.50
N ASP A 260 -1.01 11.06 -9.11
CA ASP A 260 -1.49 11.12 -10.48
C ASP A 260 -2.60 12.16 -10.73
#